data_AF-A0A9R1BQG9-F1
#
_entry.id   AF-A0A9R1BQG9-F1
#
_cell.length_a   1.000
_cell.length_b   1.000
_cell.length_c   1.000
_cell.angle_alpha   90.00
_cell.angle_beta   90.00
_cell.angle_gamma   90.00
#
_symmetry.space_group_name_H-M   'P 1'
#
loop_
_entity.id
_entity.type
_entity.pdbx_description
1 polymer ?
#
loop_
_entity_poly.entity_id
_entity_poly.type
_entity_poly.pdbx_seq_one_letter_code
_entity_poly.pdbx_strand_id
1 'polypeptide(L)'
;MKAKNILMLIVICQYVPRLIRIRPLYLQITRSAGIITETAWAGAAFNLIIYMLASHVLGAVWYLLSIQRKDACWKHECSLKTGCKAAYLYCGNGDTNAGNAFLQNVCIPSTPADNLPDPLFGIYLPAINNVSQSTNFFAKLFYCVWWGLQNLSSLGQNLKTSTYAWENLFAVFVSISGLVLFSLLIGNMQTYLQSATLRIEETRVKSRDTDQWMSYRLLPDNLKERIRRYEQYRWQETSGVDEEHLLMNLPKDLRRAIKRHLCLSLLKGSNV
;
A
#
# COMPACT_ATOMS: atom_id res chain seq x y z
N MET A 1 34.39 -2.53 -4.72
CA MET A 1 33.06 -2.06 -4.26
C MET A 1 33.14 -1.86 -2.75
N LYS A 2 32.95 -0.63 -2.23
CA LYS A 2 33.18 -0.32 -0.80
C LYS A 2 32.15 -1.05 0.09
N ALA A 3 32.55 -1.53 1.28
CA ALA A 3 31.70 -2.30 2.21
C ALA A 3 30.32 -1.68 2.49
N LYS A 4 30.22 -0.35 2.53
CA LYS A 4 28.97 0.42 2.64
C LYS A 4 27.95 0.10 1.53
N ASN A 5 28.40 -0.03 0.28
CA ASN A 5 27.53 -0.32 -0.85
C ASN A 5 27.04 -1.78 -0.81
N ILE A 6 27.87 -2.69 -0.31
CA ILE A 6 27.51 -4.09 -0.11
C ILE A 6 26.49 -4.21 1.02
N LEU A 7 26.71 -3.54 2.17
CA LEU A 7 25.76 -3.52 3.28
C LEU A 7 24.39 -2.97 2.85
N MET A 8 24.41 -1.89 2.07
CA MET A 8 23.21 -1.28 1.51
C MET A 8 22.45 -2.24 0.59
N LEU A 9 23.16 -2.91 -0.33
CA LEU A 9 22.58 -3.93 -1.20
C LEU A 9 21.97 -5.07 -0.38
N ILE A 10 22.66 -5.53 0.66
CA ILE A 10 22.17 -6.57 1.58
C ILE A 10 20.87 -6.14 2.25
N VAL A 11 20.76 -4.90 2.76
CA VAL A 11 19.53 -4.40 3.39
C VAL A 11 18.36 -4.35 2.40
N ILE A 12 18.60 -3.94 1.16
CA ILE A 12 17.57 -3.94 0.11
C ILE A 12 17.19 -5.38 -0.28
N CYS A 13 18.18 -6.25 -0.47
CA CYS A 13 17.95 -7.66 -0.80
C CYS A 13 17.22 -8.41 0.32
N GLN A 14 17.40 -8.05 1.60
CA GLN A 14 16.68 -8.62 2.74
C GLN A 14 15.17 -8.37 2.70
N TYR A 15 14.69 -7.35 1.98
CA TYR A 15 13.25 -7.16 1.79
C TYR A 15 12.64 -8.28 0.92
N VAL A 16 13.39 -8.87 0.00
CA VAL A 16 12.89 -9.93 -0.89
C VAL A 16 12.51 -11.20 -0.11
N PRO A 17 13.37 -11.80 0.74
CA PRO A 17 12.99 -12.91 1.61
C PRO A 17 11.83 -12.59 2.56
N ARG A 18 11.76 -11.35 3.08
CA ARG A 18 10.66 -10.92 3.95
C ARG A 18 9.33 -10.89 3.19
N LEU A 19 9.32 -10.40 1.95
CA LEU A 19 8.15 -10.43 1.07
C LEU A 19 7.75 -11.85 0.69
N ILE A 20 8.71 -12.73 0.40
CA ILE A 20 8.45 -14.15 0.12
C ILE A 20 7.78 -14.82 1.33
N ARG A 21 8.18 -14.49 2.55
CA ARG A 21 7.58 -15.02 3.78
C ARG A 21 6.17 -14.48 4.06
N ILE A 22 5.87 -13.26 3.61
CA ILE A 22 4.54 -12.63 3.73
C ILE A 22 3.57 -13.18 2.66
N ARG A 23 4.09 -13.62 1.50
CA ARG A 23 3.28 -14.18 0.40
C ARG A 23 2.37 -15.36 0.79
N PRO A 24 2.79 -16.40 1.52
CA PRO A 24 1.89 -17.49 1.91
C PRO A 24 0.77 -17.01 2.83
N LEU A 25 1.05 -16.06 3.73
CA LEU A 25 0.03 -15.42 4.57
C LEU A 25 -0.96 -14.62 3.71
N TYR A 26 -0.47 -13.87 2.73
CA TYR A 26 -1.30 -13.17 1.75
C TYR A 26 -2.17 -14.11 0.92
N LEU A 27 -1.60 -15.22 0.44
CA LEU A 27 -2.32 -16.25 -0.32
C LEU A 27 -3.34 -16.99 0.54
N GLN A 28 -3.04 -17.22 1.82
CA GLN A 28 -3.96 -17.83 2.76
C GLN A 28 -5.11 -16.90 3.10
N ILE A 29 -4.84 -15.61 3.33
CA ILE A 29 -5.89 -14.60 3.53
C ILE A 29 -6.76 -14.50 2.28
N THR A 30 -6.18 -14.39 1.08
CA THR A 30 -6.95 -14.28 -0.17
C THR A 30 -7.72 -15.55 -0.55
N ARG A 31 -7.17 -16.75 -0.29
CA ARG A 31 -7.88 -18.03 -0.53
C ARG A 31 -8.96 -18.33 0.48
N SER A 32 -8.72 -18.09 1.77
CA SER A 32 -9.75 -18.21 2.82
C SER A 32 -10.81 -17.10 2.69
N ALA A 33 -10.44 -15.94 2.12
CA ALA A 33 -11.34 -14.82 1.84
C ALA A 33 -12.27 -15.02 0.63
N GLY A 34 -12.07 -16.04 -0.20
CA GLY A 34 -13.07 -16.43 -1.20
C GLY A 34 -14.41 -16.81 -0.59
N ILE A 35 -14.44 -17.09 0.72
CA ILE A 35 -15.63 -17.38 1.51
C ILE A 35 -15.76 -16.44 2.73
N ILE A 36 -14.67 -15.80 3.22
CA ILE A 36 -14.70 -14.96 4.43
C ILE A 36 -13.79 -13.70 4.29
N THR A 37 -14.11 -12.76 3.39
CA THR A 37 -14.03 -11.34 3.80
C THR A 37 -15.44 -10.94 4.16
N GLU A 38 -15.79 -11.00 5.44
CA GLU A 38 -17.11 -10.55 5.92
C GLU A 38 -17.42 -9.10 5.50
N THR A 39 -16.41 -8.31 5.14
CA THR A 39 -16.58 -6.97 4.56
C THR A 39 -15.61 -6.73 3.41
N ALA A 40 -16.13 -6.29 2.25
CA ALA A 40 -15.32 -5.86 1.10
C ALA A 40 -14.28 -4.76 1.47
N TRP A 41 -14.53 -4.03 2.55
CA TRP A 41 -13.65 -3.02 3.14
C TRP A 41 -12.32 -3.57 3.65
N ALA A 42 -12.28 -4.79 4.18
CA ALA A 42 -11.03 -5.39 4.66
C ALA A 42 -10.05 -5.67 3.51
N GLY A 43 -10.56 -6.14 2.36
CA GLY A 43 -9.76 -6.34 1.15
C GLY A 43 -9.21 -5.03 0.58
N ALA A 44 -10.05 -3.98 0.55
CA ALA A 44 -9.63 -2.63 0.19
C ALA A 44 -8.52 -2.11 1.12
N ALA A 45 -8.73 -2.13 2.44
CA ALA A 45 -7.75 -1.66 3.42
C ALA A 45 -6.41 -2.39 3.29
N PHE A 46 -6.44 -3.71 3.09
CA PHE A 46 -5.24 -4.51 2.91
C PHE A 46 -4.45 -4.09 1.64
N ASN A 47 -5.14 -3.89 0.52
CA ASN A 47 -4.51 -3.46 -0.73
C ASN A 47 -3.90 -2.05 -0.60
N LEU A 48 -4.57 -1.16 0.14
CA LEU A 48 -4.03 0.16 0.50
C LEU A 48 -2.74 0.05 1.33
N ILE A 49 -2.71 -0.85 2.33
CA ILE A 49 -1.54 -1.05 3.19
C ILE A 49 -0.31 -1.49 2.36
N ILE A 50 -0.50 -2.42 1.41
CA ILE A 50 0.59 -2.84 0.51
C ILE A 50 1.10 -1.65 -0.32
N TYR A 51 0.18 -0.83 -0.85
CA TYR A 51 0.55 0.35 -1.63
C TYR A 51 1.34 1.38 -0.79
N MET A 52 0.94 1.60 0.45
CA MET A 52 1.67 2.45 1.41
C MET A 52 3.04 1.87 1.76
N LEU A 53 3.17 0.56 1.91
CA LEU A 53 4.44 -0.11 2.15
C LEU A 53 5.40 0.04 0.96
N ALA A 54 4.90 -0.13 -0.27
CA ALA A 54 5.70 0.11 -1.48
C ALA A 54 6.20 1.57 -1.57
N SER A 55 5.33 2.52 -1.22
CA SER A 55 5.66 3.95 -1.12
C SER A 55 6.79 4.20 -0.13
N HIS A 56 6.72 3.59 1.06
CA HIS A 56 7.77 3.68 2.08
C HIS A 56 9.11 3.15 1.57
N VAL A 57 9.12 1.97 0.93
CA VAL A 57 10.35 1.35 0.40
C VAL A 57 10.97 2.24 -0.68
N LEU A 58 10.18 2.76 -1.62
CA LEU A 58 10.68 3.68 -2.65
C LEU A 58 11.24 4.97 -2.07
N GLY A 59 10.54 5.56 -1.10
CA GLY A 59 11.02 6.76 -0.38
C GLY A 59 12.34 6.52 0.34
N ALA A 60 12.50 5.36 0.98
CA ALA A 60 13.74 4.99 1.65
C ALA A 60 14.91 4.81 0.67
N VAL A 61 14.67 4.13 -0.46
CA VAL A 61 15.68 3.98 -1.53
C VAL A 61 16.05 5.35 -2.11
N TRP A 62 15.08 6.21 -2.37
CA TRP A 62 15.34 7.57 -2.85
C TRP A 62 16.18 8.40 -1.87
N TYR A 63 15.86 8.38 -0.58
CA TYR A 63 16.65 9.06 0.44
C TYR A 63 18.09 8.55 0.47
N LEU A 64 18.26 7.23 0.44
CA LEU A 64 19.57 6.60 0.47
C LEU A 64 20.42 6.97 -0.77
N LEU A 65 19.82 6.96 -1.96
CA LEU A 65 20.46 7.39 -3.20
C LEU A 65 20.83 8.88 -3.15
N SER A 66 20.02 9.74 -2.51
CA SER A 66 20.35 11.16 -2.32
C SER A 66 21.64 11.35 -1.50
N ILE A 67 21.78 10.59 -0.40
CA ILE A 67 22.99 10.65 0.44
C ILE A 67 24.20 10.08 -0.30
N GLN A 68 24.02 9.01 -1.08
CA GLN A 68 25.09 8.48 -1.93
C GLN A 68 25.53 9.47 -3.01
N ARG A 69 24.59 10.21 -3.60
CA ARG A 69 24.90 11.24 -4.60
C ARG A 69 25.74 12.36 -3.99
N LYS A 70 25.38 12.85 -2.81
CA LYS A 70 26.14 13.85 -2.07
C LYS A 70 27.53 13.35 -1.63
N ASP A 71 27.60 12.12 -1.11
CA ASP A 71 28.86 11.44 -0.75
C ASP A 71 29.79 11.23 -1.95
N ALA A 72 29.24 10.93 -3.13
CA ALA A 72 30.00 10.81 -4.37
C ALA A 72 30.58 12.15 -4.82
N CYS A 73 29.79 13.23 -4.75
CA CYS A 73 30.26 14.58 -5.05
C CYS A 73 31.39 15.00 -4.10
N TRP A 74 31.21 14.84 -2.79
CA TRP A 74 32.25 15.16 -1.81
C TRP A 74 33.54 14.36 -2.01
N LYS A 75 33.44 13.08 -2.38
CA LYS A 75 34.64 12.27 -2.69
C LYS A 75 35.36 12.77 -3.94
N HIS A 76 34.62 13.19 -4.96
CA HIS A 76 35.20 13.74 -6.18
C HIS A 76 35.98 15.02 -5.87
N GLU A 77 35.34 15.98 -5.21
CA GLU A 77 35.96 17.26 -4.81
C GLU A 77 37.16 17.05 -3.88
N CYS A 78 37.04 16.12 -2.93
CA CYS A 78 38.13 15.76 -2.03
C CYS A 78 39.32 15.16 -2.78
N SER A 79 39.10 14.41 -3.86
CA SER A 79 40.20 13.84 -4.67
C SER A 79 41.00 14.88 -5.44
N LEU A 80 40.40 16.05 -5.71
CA LEU A 80 41.04 17.16 -6.43
C LEU A 80 41.83 18.09 -5.48
N LYS A 81 41.50 18.09 -4.19
CA LYS A 81 42.12 18.99 -3.21
C LYS A 81 43.27 18.32 -2.47
N THR A 82 44.48 18.87 -2.63
CA THR A 82 45.65 18.48 -1.84
C THR A 82 45.39 18.69 -0.34
N GLY A 83 45.67 17.65 0.45
CA GLY A 83 45.43 17.65 1.91
C GLY A 83 44.03 17.19 2.34
N CYS A 84 43.09 16.94 1.42
CA CYS A 84 41.80 16.36 1.77
C CYS A 84 41.92 14.87 2.09
N LYS A 85 41.39 14.46 3.24
CA LYS A 85 41.39 13.06 3.69
C LYS A 85 39.98 12.49 3.64
N ALA A 86 39.73 11.61 2.67
CA ALA A 86 38.43 10.96 2.49
C ALA A 86 37.97 10.14 3.72
N ALA A 87 38.89 9.74 4.59
CA ALA A 87 38.57 9.07 5.86
C ALA A 87 37.78 9.96 6.83
N TYR A 88 37.96 11.29 6.76
CA TYR A 88 37.27 12.25 7.62
C TYR A 88 35.91 12.70 7.07
N LEU A 89 35.43 12.10 5.97
CA LEU A 89 34.06 12.28 5.48
C LEU A 89 33.02 11.53 6.34
N TYR A 90 33.47 10.63 7.22
CA TYR A 90 32.62 9.80 8.06
C TYR A 90 32.87 10.09 9.53
N CYS A 91 31.80 10.13 10.32
CA CYS A 91 31.88 10.23 11.77
C CYS A 91 32.58 8.97 12.31
N GLY A 92 33.72 9.13 12.99
CA GLY A 92 34.44 7.99 13.59
C GLY A 92 35.93 8.23 13.85
N ASN A 93 36.59 9.10 13.09
CA ASN A 93 38.01 9.42 13.30
C ASN A 93 38.18 10.89 13.72
N GLY A 94 38.56 11.09 14.98
CA GLY A 94 38.75 12.40 15.58
C GLY A 94 40.00 13.10 15.06
N ASP A 95 39.82 13.93 14.04
CA ASP A 95 40.61 15.14 13.84
C ASP A 95 39.77 16.12 13.01
N THR A 96 38.93 16.91 13.68
CA THR A 96 37.72 17.51 13.09
C THR A 96 37.98 18.72 12.18
N ASN A 97 39.19 19.31 12.13
CA ASN A 97 39.29 20.70 11.66
C ASN A 97 40.31 21.04 10.55
N ALA A 98 41.17 20.15 10.05
CA ALA A 98 42.28 20.63 9.21
C ALA A 98 42.12 20.58 7.67
N GLY A 99 41.11 19.91 7.09
CA GLY A 99 41.11 19.71 5.62
C GLY A 99 39.77 19.71 4.88
N ASN A 100 38.65 19.54 5.58
CA ASN A 100 37.36 19.25 4.92
C ASN A 100 36.35 20.41 4.99
N ALA A 101 36.69 21.55 5.58
CA ALA A 101 35.80 22.71 5.68
C ALA A 101 35.33 23.22 4.31
N PHE A 102 36.16 23.07 3.26
CA PHE A 102 35.80 23.47 1.90
C PHE A 102 34.59 22.70 1.34
N LEU A 103 34.29 21.50 1.87
CA LEU A 103 33.15 20.67 1.45
C LEU A 103 31.79 21.31 1.76
N GLN A 104 31.76 22.31 2.65
CA GLN A 104 30.56 23.12 2.89
C GLN A 104 30.27 24.08 1.73
N ASN A 105 31.31 24.46 0.97
CA ASN A 105 31.23 25.42 -0.13
C ASN A 105 31.17 24.76 -1.52
N VAL A 106 31.27 23.43 -1.58
CA VAL A 106 31.17 22.64 -2.82
C VAL A 106 30.01 21.66 -2.74
N CYS A 107 29.55 21.15 -3.89
CA CYS A 107 28.40 20.25 -3.97
C CYS A 107 27.12 20.86 -3.37
N ILE A 108 26.94 22.17 -3.53
CA ILE A 108 25.76 22.88 -3.06
C ILE A 108 24.64 22.74 -4.10
N PRO A 109 23.41 22.46 -3.65
CA PRO A 109 22.20 22.66 -4.45
C PRO A 109 22.21 24.02 -5.17
N SER A 110 22.13 24.02 -6.49
CA SER A 110 21.95 25.24 -7.26
C SER A 110 20.51 25.72 -7.05
N THR A 111 20.31 27.00 -6.77
CA THR A 111 18.97 27.61 -6.89
C THR A 111 18.59 27.54 -8.36
N PRO A 112 17.61 26.72 -8.77
CA PRO A 112 17.29 26.61 -10.18
C PRO A 112 16.72 27.95 -10.65
N ALA A 113 17.18 28.43 -11.81
CA ALA A 113 16.38 29.38 -12.58
C ALA A 113 15.03 28.71 -12.92
N ASP A 114 13.95 29.51 -12.99
CA ASP A 114 12.57 29.01 -13.02
C ASP A 114 12.38 27.73 -13.87
N ASN A 115 11.83 26.71 -13.21
CA ASN A 115 11.47 25.39 -13.74
C ASN A 115 12.56 24.39 -14.13
N LEU A 116 13.85 24.74 -14.16
CA LEU A 116 14.92 23.79 -14.53
C LEU A 116 15.26 22.79 -13.41
N PRO A 117 15.69 21.55 -13.74
CA PRO A 117 16.25 20.61 -12.76
C PRO A 117 17.62 21.09 -12.26
N ASP A 118 17.94 20.77 -10.99
CA ASP A 118 19.31 20.94 -10.49
C ASP A 118 20.26 19.99 -11.26
N PRO A 119 21.36 20.50 -11.84
CA PRO A 119 22.22 19.71 -12.72
C PRO A 119 23.02 18.63 -11.98
N LEU A 120 23.17 18.73 -10.65
CA LEU A 120 24.00 17.84 -9.84
C LEU A 120 23.17 16.78 -9.11
N PHE A 121 22.03 17.19 -8.56
CA PHE A 121 21.18 16.41 -7.68
C PHE A 121 19.82 16.04 -8.28
N GLY A 122 19.31 16.79 -9.27
CA GLY A 122 18.04 16.50 -9.96
C GLY A 122 16.91 16.09 -9.00
N ILE A 123 16.42 14.86 -9.12
CA ILE A 123 15.31 14.33 -8.28
C ILE A 123 15.64 14.23 -6.79
N TYR A 124 16.93 14.26 -6.42
CA TYR A 124 17.40 14.16 -5.04
C TYR A 124 17.45 15.52 -4.34
N LEU A 125 17.31 16.63 -5.09
CA LEU A 125 17.35 17.99 -4.57
C LEU A 125 16.44 18.20 -3.34
N PRO A 126 15.16 17.75 -3.32
CA PRO A 126 14.29 17.92 -2.15
C PRO A 126 14.79 17.17 -0.91
N ALA A 127 15.41 15.99 -1.08
CA ALA A 127 16.00 15.25 0.05
C ALA A 127 17.19 16.00 0.64
N ILE A 128 18.05 16.59 -0.20
CA ILE A 128 19.21 17.34 0.28
C ILE A 128 18.78 18.60 1.03
N ASN A 129 17.81 19.36 0.50
CA ASN A 129 17.37 20.60 1.13
C ASN A 129 16.54 20.38 2.40
N ASN A 130 15.55 19.47 2.36
CA ASN A 130 14.53 19.38 3.40
C ASN A 130 14.78 18.25 4.41
N VAL A 131 15.40 17.15 3.97
CA VAL A 131 15.53 15.92 4.77
C VAL A 131 16.92 15.80 5.38
N SER A 132 17.97 16.11 4.62
CA SER A 132 19.35 15.92 5.07
C SER A 132 19.74 16.87 6.21
N GLN A 133 19.09 18.04 6.28
CA GLN A 133 19.34 19.06 7.31
C GLN A 133 18.61 18.79 8.64
N SER A 134 17.54 17.98 8.63
CA SER A 134 16.78 17.68 9.84
C SER A 134 17.52 16.66 10.72
N THR A 135 17.39 16.76 12.04
CA THR A 135 17.85 15.72 12.99
C THR A 135 16.72 14.79 13.42
N ASN A 136 15.46 15.18 13.21
CA ASN A 136 14.29 14.43 13.66
C ASN A 136 13.99 13.24 12.73
N PHE A 137 13.99 12.03 13.30
CA PHE A 137 13.74 10.79 12.57
C PHE A 137 12.35 10.76 11.91
N PHE A 138 11.29 11.14 12.64
CA PHE A 138 9.92 11.08 12.13
C PHE A 138 9.69 12.05 10.99
N ALA A 139 10.27 13.25 11.08
CA ALA A 139 10.21 14.22 9.98
C ALA A 139 10.83 13.64 8.69
N LYS A 140 11.99 12.97 8.80
CA LYS A 140 12.62 12.30 7.65
C LYS A 140 11.75 11.16 7.12
N LEU A 141 11.25 10.32 8.02
CA LEU A 141 10.43 9.16 7.67
C LEU A 141 9.19 9.57 6.89
N PHE A 142 8.38 10.48 7.44
CA PHE A 142 7.14 10.91 6.81
C PHE A 142 7.39 11.67 5.50
N TYR A 143 8.44 12.49 5.42
CA TYR A 143 8.79 13.17 4.17
C TYR A 143 9.19 12.18 3.06
N CYS A 144 9.97 11.15 3.39
CA CYS A 144 10.37 10.13 2.42
C CYS A 144 9.17 9.27 1.98
N VAL A 145 8.30 8.88 2.92
CA VAL A 145 7.04 8.16 2.61
C VAL A 145 6.15 9.01 1.70
N TRP A 146 6.01 10.30 2.01
CA TRP A 146 5.25 11.24 1.19
C TRP A 146 5.81 11.34 -0.22
N TRP A 147 7.12 11.51 -0.38
CA TRP A 147 7.77 11.55 -1.70
C TRP A 147 7.52 10.27 -2.49
N GLY A 148 7.63 9.10 -1.86
CA GLY A 148 7.36 7.81 -2.49
C GLY A 148 5.90 7.66 -2.91
N LEU A 149 4.97 8.06 -2.04
CA LEU A 149 3.53 8.01 -2.30
C LEU A 149 3.13 8.94 -3.45
N GLN A 150 3.66 10.17 -3.46
CA GLN A 150 3.40 11.15 -4.50
C GLN A 150 3.85 10.64 -5.88
N ASN A 151 5.06 10.08 -5.99
CA ASN A 151 5.60 9.63 -7.27
C ASN A 151 4.98 8.32 -7.77
N LEU A 152 4.60 7.40 -6.85
CA LEU A 152 3.81 6.23 -7.25
C LEU A 152 2.43 6.63 -7.78
N SER A 153 1.76 7.57 -7.11
CA SER A 153 0.38 7.95 -7.46
C SER A 153 0.30 8.88 -8.67
N SER A 154 1.35 9.66 -8.92
CA SER A 154 1.44 10.59 -10.06
C SER A 154 2.30 10.07 -11.21
N LEU A 155 2.64 8.78 -11.23
CA LEU A 155 3.41 8.14 -12.31
C LEU A 155 4.80 8.78 -12.54
N GLY A 156 5.35 9.44 -11.52
CA GLY A 156 6.62 10.16 -11.62
C GLY A 156 6.57 11.42 -12.49
N GLN A 157 5.40 11.98 -12.80
CA GLN A 157 5.26 13.17 -13.66
C GLN A 157 6.03 14.40 -13.15
N ASN A 158 6.24 14.49 -11.83
CA ASN A 158 6.93 15.60 -11.18
C ASN A 158 8.44 15.35 -10.99
N LEU A 159 9.00 14.27 -11.56
CA LEU A 159 10.42 13.97 -11.47
C LEU A 159 11.23 14.84 -12.43
N LYS A 160 11.98 15.78 -11.87
CA LYS A 160 12.92 16.62 -12.60
C LYS A 160 14.32 16.01 -12.56
N THR A 161 14.69 15.28 -13.61
CA THR A 161 15.96 14.54 -13.64
C THR A 161 17.13 15.38 -14.15
N SER A 162 18.34 15.05 -13.67
CA SER A 162 19.59 15.55 -14.25
C SER A 162 20.05 14.71 -15.45
N THR A 163 21.20 15.03 -16.05
CA THR A 163 21.83 14.24 -17.13
C THR A 163 22.43 12.92 -16.65
N TYR A 164 22.34 12.60 -15.36
CA TYR A 164 22.95 11.40 -14.78
C TYR A 164 22.17 10.12 -15.11
N ALA A 165 22.82 9.18 -15.79
CA ALA A 165 22.17 7.96 -16.30
C ALA A 165 21.48 7.10 -15.23
N TRP A 166 22.12 6.88 -14.07
CA TRP A 166 21.54 6.05 -13.00
C TRP A 166 20.33 6.70 -12.32
N GLU A 167 20.29 8.03 -12.27
CA GLU A 167 19.11 8.76 -11.81
C GLU A 167 17.95 8.60 -12.79
N ASN A 168 18.22 8.77 -14.09
CA ASN A 168 17.22 8.57 -15.14
C ASN A 168 16.66 7.13 -15.13
N LEU A 169 17.52 6.12 -14.95
CA LEU A 169 17.09 4.73 -14.84
C LEU A 169 16.19 4.51 -13.61
N PHE A 170 16.55 5.10 -12.46
CA PHE A 170 15.72 5.03 -11.26
C PHE A 170 14.37 5.74 -11.45
N ALA A 171 14.35 6.91 -12.11
CA ALA A 171 13.12 7.63 -12.42
C ALA A 171 12.19 6.80 -13.32
N VAL A 172 12.73 6.17 -14.37
CA VAL A 172 11.97 5.23 -15.23
C VAL A 172 11.39 4.08 -14.42
N PHE A 173 12.19 3.47 -13.53
CA PHE A 173 11.72 2.41 -12.65
C PHE A 173 10.58 2.87 -11.74
N VAL A 174 10.67 4.08 -11.17
CA VAL A 174 9.61 4.68 -10.34
C VAL A 174 8.33 4.90 -11.15
N SER A 175 8.42 5.43 -12.37
CA SER A 175 7.26 5.66 -13.25
C SER A 175 6.57 4.36 -13.67
N ILE A 176 7.33 3.32 -14.07
CA ILE A 176 6.77 2.02 -14.43
C ILE A 176 6.11 1.35 -13.21
N SER A 177 6.80 1.37 -12.06
CA SER A 177 6.27 0.81 -10.82
C SER A 177 5.01 1.54 -10.36
N GLY A 178 4.99 2.87 -10.49
CA GLY A 178 3.82 3.72 -10.24
C GLY A 178 2.63 3.33 -11.10
N LEU A 179 2.83 3.18 -12.41
CA LEU A 179 1.77 2.77 -13.35
C LEU A 179 1.17 1.42 -12.98
N VAL A 180 2.01 0.42 -12.75
CA VAL A 180 1.56 -0.94 -12.41
C VAL A 180 0.86 -0.96 -11.06
N LEU A 181 1.46 -0.38 -10.02
CA LEU A 181 0.89 -0.43 -8.67
C LEU A 181 -0.39 0.41 -8.55
N PHE A 182 -0.45 1.57 -9.21
CA PHE A 182 -1.65 2.42 -9.18
C PHE A 182 -2.81 1.80 -9.96
N SER A 183 -2.55 1.18 -11.12
CA SER A 183 -3.59 0.45 -11.86
C SER A 183 -4.11 -0.77 -11.08
N LEU A 184 -3.23 -1.54 -10.43
CA LEU A 184 -3.62 -2.64 -9.54
C LEU A 184 -4.42 -2.15 -8.34
N LEU A 185 -4.05 -1.00 -7.75
CA LEU A 185 -4.79 -0.39 -6.65
C LEU A 185 -6.23 -0.09 -7.10
N ILE A 186 -6.39 0.64 -8.21
CA ILE A 186 -7.71 1.01 -8.73
C ILE A 186 -8.53 -0.23 -9.11
N GLY A 187 -7.96 -1.18 -9.85
CA GLY A 187 -8.67 -2.37 -10.32
C GLY A 187 -9.19 -3.25 -9.18
N ASN A 188 -8.35 -3.50 -8.17
CA ASN A 188 -8.74 -4.25 -6.98
C ASN A 188 -9.79 -3.49 -6.16
N MET A 189 -9.60 -2.17 -5.96
CA MET A 189 -10.57 -1.33 -5.24
C MET A 189 -11.94 -1.33 -5.91
N GLN A 190 -11.97 -1.20 -7.24
CA GLN A 190 -13.20 -1.21 -8.02
C GLN A 190 -13.94 -2.55 -7.86
N THR A 191 -13.24 -3.67 -7.87
CA THR A 191 -13.84 -5.00 -7.69
C THR A 191 -14.47 -5.13 -6.29
N TYR A 192 -13.78 -4.69 -5.24
CA TYR A 192 -14.30 -4.71 -3.87
C TYR A 192 -15.49 -3.76 -3.69
N LEU A 193 -15.43 -2.54 -4.22
CA LEU A 193 -16.54 -1.60 -4.14
C LEU A 193 -17.76 -2.06 -4.95
N GLN A 194 -17.56 -2.56 -6.16
CA GLN A 194 -18.66 -3.07 -7.00
C GLN A 194 -19.40 -4.23 -6.35
N SER A 195 -18.69 -5.20 -5.76
CA SER A 195 -19.33 -6.31 -5.04
C SER A 195 -20.13 -5.84 -3.83
N ALA A 196 -19.62 -4.88 -3.06
CA ALA A 196 -20.34 -4.27 -1.95
C ALA A 196 -21.59 -3.51 -2.42
N THR A 197 -21.46 -2.69 -3.47
CA THR A 197 -22.57 -1.93 -4.04
C THR A 197 -23.63 -2.85 -4.62
N LEU A 198 -23.25 -3.90 -5.36
CA LEU A 198 -24.20 -4.87 -5.91
C LEU A 198 -25.04 -5.55 -4.82
N ARG A 199 -24.42 -5.94 -3.71
CA ARG A 199 -25.15 -6.55 -2.58
C ARG A 199 -26.14 -5.58 -1.93
N ILE A 200 -25.75 -4.32 -1.76
CA ILE A 200 -26.63 -3.27 -1.24
C ILE A 200 -27.79 -3.02 -2.21
N GLU A 201 -27.51 -2.91 -3.50
CA GLU A 201 -28.52 -2.68 -4.54
C GLU A 201 -29.49 -3.87 -4.68
N GLU A 202 -29.01 -5.11 -4.64
CA GLU A 202 -29.85 -6.31 -4.63
C GLU A 202 -30.85 -6.28 -3.46
N THR A 203 -30.37 -5.91 -2.27
CA THR A 203 -31.20 -5.78 -1.07
C THR A 203 -32.24 -4.65 -1.22
N ARG A 204 -31.81 -3.50 -1.76
CA ARG A 204 -32.70 -2.36 -2.02
C ARG A 204 -33.79 -2.71 -3.03
N VAL A 205 -33.44 -3.40 -4.12
CA VAL A 205 -34.38 -3.86 -5.14
C VAL A 205 -35.38 -4.84 -4.52
N LYS A 206 -34.92 -5.86 -3.78
CA LYS A 206 -35.80 -6.82 -3.10
C LYS A 206 -36.76 -6.15 -2.12
N SER A 207 -36.28 -5.15 -1.38
CA SER A 207 -37.13 -4.36 -0.46
C SER A 207 -38.21 -3.60 -1.23
N ARG A 208 -37.84 -2.91 -2.32
CA ARG A 208 -38.78 -2.14 -3.15
C ARG A 208 -39.84 -3.05 -3.79
N ASP A 209 -39.43 -4.19 -4.32
CA ASP A 209 -40.32 -5.15 -4.94
C ASP A 209 -41.30 -5.74 -3.91
N THR A 210 -40.84 -5.97 -2.68
CA THR A 210 -41.69 -6.41 -1.57
C THR A 210 -42.71 -5.33 -1.20
N ASP A 211 -42.30 -4.06 -1.04
CA ASP A 211 -43.22 -2.96 -0.74
C ASP A 211 -44.25 -2.73 -1.86
N GLN A 212 -43.84 -2.84 -3.12
CA GLN A 212 -44.74 -2.73 -4.26
C GLN A 212 -45.75 -3.89 -4.28
N TRP A 213 -45.31 -5.12 -4.05
CA TRP A 213 -46.17 -6.29 -3.94
C TRP A 213 -47.18 -6.16 -2.79
N MET A 214 -46.73 -5.69 -1.62
CA MET A 214 -47.60 -5.48 -0.46
C MET A 214 -48.68 -4.42 -0.73
N SER A 215 -48.32 -3.36 -1.45
CA SER A 215 -49.22 -2.27 -1.84
C SER A 215 -50.23 -2.73 -2.88
N TYR A 216 -49.79 -3.48 -3.89
CA TYR A 216 -50.65 -4.05 -4.93
C TYR A 216 -51.70 -5.01 -4.37
N ARG A 217 -51.37 -5.75 -3.31
CA ARG A 217 -52.28 -6.68 -2.63
C ARG A 217 -53.17 -6.03 -1.56
N LEU A 218 -53.11 -4.70 -1.39
CA LEU A 218 -53.92 -3.96 -0.42
C LEU A 218 -53.82 -4.53 1.01
N LEU A 219 -52.62 -4.95 1.43
CA LEU A 219 -52.43 -5.53 2.76
C LEU A 219 -52.70 -4.49 3.86
N PRO A 220 -53.30 -4.88 5.00
CA PRO A 220 -53.49 -3.99 6.13
C PRO A 220 -52.15 -3.60 6.78
N ASP A 221 -52.05 -2.38 7.31
CA ASP A 221 -50.77 -1.80 7.72
C ASP A 221 -50.06 -2.55 8.87
N ASN A 222 -50.83 -3.18 9.77
CA ASN A 222 -50.27 -4.07 10.80
C ASN A 222 -49.44 -5.21 10.19
N LEU A 223 -49.95 -5.80 9.10
CA LEU A 223 -49.29 -6.93 8.44
C LEU A 223 -48.05 -6.47 7.66
N LYS A 224 -48.12 -5.31 6.98
CA LYS A 224 -46.96 -4.70 6.32
C LYS A 224 -45.81 -4.46 7.31
N GLU A 225 -46.15 -3.91 8.48
CA GLU A 225 -45.17 -3.61 9.52
C GLU A 225 -44.51 -4.87 10.09
N ARG A 226 -45.29 -5.95 10.27
CA ARG A 226 -44.74 -7.26 10.66
C ARG A 226 -43.82 -7.85 9.60
N ILE A 227 -44.17 -7.73 8.32
CA ILE A 227 -43.34 -8.20 7.21
C ILE A 227 -42.01 -7.42 7.16
N ARG A 228 -42.06 -6.08 7.27
CA ARG A 228 -40.84 -5.25 7.31
C ARG A 228 -39.92 -5.60 8.47
N ARG A 229 -40.48 -5.79 9.67
CA ARG A 229 -39.71 -6.22 10.85
C ARG A 229 -39.09 -7.60 10.65
N TYR A 230 -39.81 -8.54 10.06
CA TYR A 230 -39.28 -9.88 9.76
C TYR A 230 -38.15 -9.81 8.73
N GLU A 231 -38.30 -9.02 7.67
CA GLU A 231 -37.24 -8.81 6.66
C GLU A 231 -35.99 -8.17 7.25
N GLN A 232 -36.15 -7.15 8.10
CA GLN A 232 -35.04 -6.52 8.82
C GLN A 232 -34.31 -7.51 9.74
N TYR A 233 -35.07 -8.30 10.51
CA TYR A 233 -34.52 -9.35 11.36
C TYR A 233 -33.76 -10.40 10.52
N ARG A 234 -34.35 -10.87 9.42
CA ARG A 234 -33.72 -11.85 8.53
C ARG A 234 -32.43 -11.32 7.92
N TRP A 235 -32.38 -10.04 7.53
CA TRP A 235 -31.17 -9.40 7.03
C TRP A 235 -30.07 -9.31 8.09
N GLN A 236 -30.42 -9.00 9.34
CA GLN A 236 -29.48 -8.94 10.45
C GLN A 236 -28.91 -10.32 10.82
N GLU A 237 -29.76 -11.35 10.82
CA GLU A 237 -29.39 -12.69 11.31
C GLU A 237 -28.70 -13.55 10.25
N THR A 238 -29.23 -13.56 9.02
CA THR A 238 -28.80 -14.47 7.94
C THR A 238 -28.17 -13.74 6.76
N SER A 239 -27.95 -12.42 6.88
CA SER A 239 -27.37 -11.63 5.79
C SER A 239 -28.19 -11.67 4.49
N GLY A 240 -29.48 -12.03 4.60
CA GLY A 240 -30.44 -12.17 3.51
C GLY A 240 -30.35 -13.46 2.69
N VAL A 241 -29.61 -14.46 3.15
CA VAL A 241 -29.47 -15.75 2.44
C VAL A 241 -30.76 -16.55 2.52
N ASP A 242 -31.25 -17.00 1.36
CA ASP A 242 -32.39 -17.94 1.28
C ASP A 242 -31.89 -19.37 1.48
N GLU A 243 -31.91 -19.83 2.74
CA GLU A 243 -31.43 -21.17 3.13
C GLU A 243 -32.17 -22.30 2.42
N GLU A 244 -33.46 -22.14 2.15
CA GLU A 244 -34.28 -23.20 1.55
C GLU A 244 -33.98 -23.34 0.05
N HIS A 245 -33.85 -22.21 -0.66
CA HIS A 245 -33.38 -22.21 -2.04
C HIS A 245 -31.94 -22.75 -2.15
N LEU A 246 -31.05 -22.41 -1.22
CA LEU A 246 -29.69 -22.94 -1.17
C LEU A 246 -29.68 -24.47 -1.04
N LEU A 247 -30.47 -25.01 -0.11
CA LEU A 247 -30.60 -26.45 0.14
C LEU A 247 -31.24 -27.20 -1.04
N MET A 248 -32.13 -26.55 -1.79
CA MET A 248 -32.78 -27.13 -2.98
C MET A 248 -31.82 -27.27 -4.17
N ASN A 249 -30.86 -26.35 -4.32
CA ASN A 249 -29.84 -26.39 -5.37
C ASN A 249 -28.74 -27.44 -5.14
N LEU A 250 -28.65 -28.01 -3.93
CA LEU A 250 -27.68 -29.04 -3.58
C LEU A 250 -28.17 -30.46 -3.98
N PRO A 251 -27.27 -31.34 -4.45
CA PRO A 251 -27.57 -32.76 -4.67
C PRO A 251 -28.15 -33.43 -3.41
N LYS A 252 -28.99 -34.45 -3.61
CA LYS A 252 -29.71 -35.13 -2.50
C LYS A 252 -28.76 -35.64 -1.40
N ASP A 253 -27.58 -36.13 -1.77
CA ASP A 253 -26.61 -36.68 -0.82
C ASP A 253 -26.02 -35.61 0.11
N LEU A 254 -25.62 -34.45 -0.45
CA LEU A 254 -25.13 -33.30 0.32
C LEU A 254 -26.21 -32.73 1.23
N ARG A 255 -27.45 -32.61 0.73
CA ARG A 255 -28.60 -32.15 1.52
C ARG A 255 -28.87 -33.06 2.71
N ARG A 256 -28.78 -34.38 2.53
CA ARG A 256 -28.97 -35.37 3.59
C ARG A 256 -27.86 -35.31 4.63
N ALA A 257 -26.61 -35.10 4.21
CA ALA A 257 -25.47 -34.93 5.10
C ALA A 257 -25.58 -33.66 5.96
N ILE A 258 -25.95 -32.53 5.36
CA ILE A 258 -26.16 -31.24 6.06
C ILE A 258 -27.29 -31.37 7.08
N LYS A 259 -28.45 -31.93 6.70
CA LYS A 259 -29.58 -32.16 7.62
C LYS A 259 -29.18 -33.05 8.80
N ARG A 260 -28.42 -34.12 8.55
CA ARG A 260 -27.93 -35.02 9.60
C ARG A 260 -27.02 -34.27 10.57
N HIS A 261 -26.14 -33.40 10.07
CA HIS A 261 -25.23 -32.61 10.89
C HIS A 261 -25.97 -31.60 11.78
N LEU A 262 -26.87 -30.79 11.20
CA LEU A 262 -27.68 -29.80 11.94
C LEU A 262 -28.59 -30.45 12.99
N CYS A 263 -29.17 -31.60 12.68
CA CYS A 263 -30.04 -32.32 13.61
C CYS A 263 -29.25 -32.95 14.77
N LEU A 264 -28.04 -33.47 14.50
CA LEU A 264 -27.14 -34.00 15.54
C LEU A 264 -26.61 -32.91 16.49
N SER A 265 -26.33 -31.70 15.98
CA SER A 265 -25.90 -30.58 16.82
C SER A 265 -27.01 -30.09 17.74
N LEU A 266 -28.26 -30.07 17.28
CA LEU A 266 -29.41 -29.73 18.10
C LEU A 266 -29.62 -30.78 19.20
N LEU A 267 -29.60 -32.07 18.86
CA LEU A 267 -29.77 -33.16 19.85
C LEU A 267 -28.64 -33.22 20.90
N LYS A 268 -27.40 -32.85 20.54
CA LYS A 268 -26.30 -32.75 21.51
C LYS A 268 -26.39 -31.49 22.38
N GLY A 269 -26.93 -30.38 21.86
CA GLY A 269 -27.16 -29.15 22.62
C GLY A 269 -28.36 -29.23 23.58
N SER A 270 -29.31 -30.14 23.35
CA SER A 270 -30.49 -30.36 24.20
C SER A 270 -30.26 -31.33 25.38
N ASN A 271 -29.03 -31.84 25.56
CA ASN A 271 -28.64 -32.73 26.68
C ASN A 271 -27.83 -32.01 27.78
N VAL A 272 -28.05 -30.69 27.96
CA VAL A 272 -27.60 -29.92 29.14
C VAL A 272 -28.82 -29.35 29.83
#